data_AF-A0A6G1RE26-F1
#
_entry.id   AF-A0A6G1RE26-F1
#
_cell.length_a   1.000
_cell.length_b   1.000
_cell.length_c   1.000
_cell.angle_alpha   90.00
_cell.angle_beta   90.00
_cell.angle_gamma   90.00
#
_symmetry.space_group_name_H-M   'P 1'
#
loop_
_entity.id
_entity.type
_entity.pdbx_description
1 polymer ?
#
loop_
_entity_poly.entity_id
_entity_poly.type
_entity_poly.pdbx_seq_one_letter_code
_entity_poly.pdbx_strand_id
1 'polypeptide(L)'
;RSTKTSVDMDCLVCFNKYNIYRVPKLLDCGHAFCAVCLKLILRKEESTWIVTCPLCRKATFVSGGLIRTLQNKDDIMEHLENLDSNPEVLISAIGLDTNSWTRTSQDALQRDENALADNRLAVQRLVLLLLLVVILTILILPFIYSGMIKWVICLVLTLGLVMSMVLCCTPKFSWRCNRDSFTA
;
A
#
# COMPACT_ATOMS: atom_id res chain seq x y z
N ARG A 1 21.95 -19.34 7.37
CA ARG A 1 21.90 -18.05 8.12
C ARG A 1 20.86 -17.19 7.43
N SER A 2 19.65 -17.11 8.00
CA SER A 2 18.46 -16.61 7.30
C SER A 2 18.44 -15.08 7.27
N THR A 3 18.39 -14.50 6.07
CA THR A 3 18.09 -13.09 5.80
C THR A 3 16.64 -12.78 6.20
N LYS A 4 16.43 -12.35 7.43
CA LYS A 4 15.10 -12.11 8.03
C LYS A 4 14.97 -10.68 8.59
N THR A 5 15.55 -9.67 7.93
CA THR A 5 15.81 -8.37 8.57
C THR A 5 15.15 -7.15 7.94
N SER A 6 14.39 -7.26 6.85
CA SER A 6 13.64 -6.11 6.30
C SER A 6 12.15 -6.13 6.69
N VAL A 7 11.45 -7.25 6.47
CA VAL A 7 10.00 -7.34 6.71
C VAL A 7 9.64 -7.27 8.20
N ASP A 8 10.53 -7.72 9.09
CA ASP A 8 10.27 -7.73 10.54
C ASP A 8 10.40 -6.33 11.20
N MET A 9 11.03 -5.37 10.52
CA MET A 9 11.24 -4.01 11.06
C MET A 9 10.30 -2.96 10.46
N ASP A 10 9.43 -3.35 9.53
CA ASP A 10 8.50 -2.47 8.84
C ASP A 10 7.05 -2.76 9.26
N CYS A 11 6.26 -1.70 9.43
CA CYS A 11 4.85 -1.85 9.71
C CYS A 11 4.08 -2.31 8.47
N LEU A 12 3.34 -3.41 8.54
CA LEU A 12 2.58 -3.95 7.40
C LEU A 12 1.40 -3.10 6.92
N VAL A 13 1.03 -2.05 7.67
CA VAL A 13 -0.05 -1.12 7.29
C VAL A 13 0.49 0.09 6.53
N CYS A 14 1.48 0.79 7.09
CA CYS A 14 2.03 2.00 6.48
C CYS A 14 3.32 1.76 5.69
N PHE A 15 3.96 0.60 5.87
CA PHE A 15 5.25 0.21 5.28
C PHE A 15 6.42 1.11 5.68
N ASN A 16 6.30 1.81 6.81
CA ASN A 16 7.40 2.57 7.39
C ASN A 16 8.12 1.73 8.44
N LYS A 17 9.42 1.98 8.60
CA LYS A 17 10.25 1.38 9.64
C LYS A 17 9.75 1.74 11.04
N TYR A 18 9.84 0.79 11.96
CA TYR A 18 9.69 1.04 13.38
C TYR A 18 10.84 1.89 13.91
N ASN A 19 10.53 2.78 14.85
CA ASN A 19 11.50 3.62 15.55
C ASN A 19 10.93 4.04 16.92
N ILE A 20 11.70 4.80 17.70
CA ILE A 20 11.28 5.29 19.03
C ILE A 20 9.97 6.09 19.04
N TYR A 21 9.61 6.71 17.91
CA TYR A 21 8.34 7.45 17.73
C TYR A 21 7.23 6.60 17.07
N ARG A 22 7.60 5.54 16.35
CA ARG A 22 6.74 4.56 15.66
C ARG A 22 6.87 3.19 16.30
N VAL A 23 6.60 3.13 17.60
CA VAL A 23 6.74 1.90 18.39
C VAL A 23 5.79 0.79 17.88
N PRO A 24 6.28 -0.44 17.66
CA PRO A 24 5.45 -1.59 17.32
C PRO A 24 4.64 -2.05 18.53
N LYS A 25 3.32 -2.08 18.39
CA LYS A 25 2.38 -2.50 19.42
C LYS A 25 1.73 -3.83 19.05
N LEU A 26 1.72 -4.76 20.00
CA LEU A 26 1.12 -6.09 19.86
C LEU A 26 -0.39 -6.04 20.12
N LEU A 27 -1.13 -6.76 19.27
CA LEU A 27 -2.54 -7.08 19.51
C LEU A 27 -2.66 -8.43 20.23
N ASP A 28 -3.85 -8.76 20.72
CA ASP A 28 -4.17 -10.04 21.40
C ASP A 28 -3.97 -11.28 20.50
N CYS A 29 -3.82 -11.07 19.19
CA CYS A 29 -3.49 -12.11 18.22
C CYS A 29 -1.98 -12.33 18.03
N GLY A 30 -1.12 -11.54 18.67
CA GLY A 30 0.33 -11.60 18.52
C GLY A 30 0.89 -10.84 17.32
N HIS A 31 0.06 -10.24 16.47
CA HIS A 31 0.52 -9.37 15.39
C HIS A 31 0.90 -7.98 15.89
N ALA A 32 1.98 -7.41 15.36
CA ALA A 32 2.47 -6.09 15.71
C ALA A 32 2.23 -5.06 14.60
N PHE A 33 1.83 -3.85 14.96
CA PHE A 33 1.71 -2.72 14.03
C PHE A 33 2.15 -1.43 14.70
N CYS A 34 2.46 -0.40 13.90
CA CYS A 34 2.91 0.87 14.42
C CYS A 34 1.83 1.55 15.27
N ALA A 35 2.20 2.18 16.40
CA ALA A 35 1.24 2.86 17.27
C ALA A 35 0.42 3.93 16.53
N VAL A 36 1.00 4.60 15.53
CA VAL A 36 0.29 5.57 14.68
C VAL A 36 -0.82 4.89 13.87
N CYS A 37 -0.53 3.73 13.30
CA CYS A 37 -1.41 2.93 12.48
C CYS A 37 -2.58 2.40 13.30
N LEU A 38 -2.29 1.91 14.52
CA LEU A 38 -3.32 1.41 15.43
C LEU A 38 -4.29 2.49 15.89
N LYS A 39 -3.81 3.72 16.11
CA LYS A 39 -4.68 4.87 16.43
C LYS A 39 -5.66 5.18 15.30
N LEU A 40 -5.25 5.03 14.04
CA LEU A 40 -6.09 5.32 12.87
C LEU A 40 -7.21 4.28 12.69
N ILE A 41 -6.96 3.02 13.04
CA ILE A 41 -7.94 1.93 12.91
C ILE A 41 -8.72 1.65 14.20
N LEU A 42 -8.38 2.34 15.30
CA LEU A 42 -9.09 2.25 16.56
C LEU A 42 -10.52 2.72 16.39
N ARG A 43 -11.48 1.91 16.82
CA ARG A 43 -12.91 2.21 16.78
C ARG A 43 -13.49 2.17 18.18
N LYS A 44 -14.55 2.95 18.39
CA LYS A 44 -15.34 2.90 19.61
C LYS A 44 -16.64 2.17 19.32
N GLU A 45 -16.92 1.11 20.06
CA GLU A 45 -18.17 0.35 20.01
C GLU A 45 -18.85 0.44 21.37
N GLU A 46 -20.01 1.09 21.41
CA GLU A 46 -20.76 1.44 22.62
C GLU A 46 -19.91 2.24 23.63
N SER A 47 -19.30 1.53 24.59
CA SER A 47 -18.42 2.06 25.64
C SER A 47 -17.00 1.51 25.60
N THR A 48 -16.70 0.59 24.67
CA THR A 48 -15.41 -0.09 24.55
C THR A 48 -14.64 0.42 23.33
N TRP A 49 -13.31 0.41 23.42
CA TRP A 49 -12.46 0.72 22.28
C TRP A 49 -11.86 -0.57 21.74
N ILE A 50 -11.98 -0.75 20.43
CA ILE A 50 -11.64 -2.00 19.76
C ILE A 50 -10.75 -1.70 18.57
N VAL A 51 -9.71 -2.51 18.42
CA VAL A 51 -8.89 -2.59 17.22
C VAL A 51 -9.12 -3.95 16.57
N THR A 52 -9.46 -3.95 15.29
CA THR A 52 -9.53 -5.19 14.50
C THR A 52 -8.19 -5.42 13.80
N CYS A 53 -7.56 -6.58 14.02
CA CYS A 53 -6.30 -6.91 13.38
C CYS A 53 -6.44 -6.91 11.83
N PRO A 54 -5.62 -6.15 11.10
CA PRO A 54 -5.64 -6.15 9.63
C PRO A 54 -5.31 -7.51 8.98
N LEU A 55 -4.56 -8.38 9.67
CA LEU A 55 -4.11 -9.67 9.13
C LEU A 55 -5.11 -10.79 9.39
N CYS A 56 -5.57 -10.93 10.64
CA CYS A 56 -6.41 -12.07 11.05
C CYS A 56 -7.81 -11.68 11.52
N ARG A 57 -8.18 -10.40 11.45
CA ARG A 57 -9.49 -9.85 11.86
C ARG A 57 -9.89 -10.09 13.32
N LYS A 58 -8.97 -10.59 14.16
CA LYS A 58 -9.21 -10.73 15.59
C LYS A 58 -9.34 -9.35 16.24
N ALA A 59 -10.36 -9.18 17.07
CA ALA A 59 -10.56 -7.97 17.86
C ALA A 59 -9.62 -7.93 19.05
N THR A 60 -9.14 -6.74 19.38
CA THR A 60 -8.33 -6.44 20.55
C THR A 60 -8.94 -5.27 21.29
N PHE A 61 -9.23 -5.48 22.57
CA PHE A 61 -9.84 -4.46 23.42
C PHE A 61 -8.77 -3.51 23.96
N VAL A 62 -9.00 -2.22 23.81
CA VAL A 62 -8.07 -1.17 24.26
C VAL A 62 -8.69 -0.43 25.42
N SER A 63 -8.14 -0.64 26.62
CA SER A 63 -8.61 0.06 27.82
C SER A 63 -8.46 1.57 27.65
N GLY A 64 -9.58 2.30 27.74
CA GLY A 64 -9.61 3.76 27.60
C GLY A 64 -9.21 4.29 26.22
N GLY A 65 -9.09 3.45 25.19
CA GLY A 65 -8.69 3.85 23.83
C GLY A 65 -7.21 4.27 23.70
N LEU A 66 -6.42 4.07 24.75
CA LEU A 66 -5.01 4.44 24.77
C LEU A 66 -4.17 3.32 24.15
N ILE A 67 -3.85 3.41 22.86
CA ILE A 67 -2.94 2.46 22.16
C ILE A 67 -1.60 2.26 22.88
N ARG A 68 -1.15 3.24 23.67
CA ARG A 68 0.08 3.15 24.48
C ARG A 68 0.04 2.02 25.51
N THR A 69 -1.14 1.59 25.97
CA THR A 69 -1.31 0.51 26.97
C THR A 69 -1.07 -0.88 26.39
N LEU A 70 -1.08 -1.02 25.06
CA LEU A 70 -0.76 -2.29 24.40
C LEU A 70 0.74 -2.59 24.57
N GLN A 71 1.08 -3.88 24.66
CA GLN A 71 2.46 -4.33 24.81
C GLN A 71 3.30 -3.97 23.59
N ASN A 72 4.58 -3.66 23.82
CA ASN A 72 5.53 -3.50 22.72
C ASN A 72 5.97 -4.88 22.24
N LYS A 73 6.41 -4.98 20.99
CA LYS A 73 7.13 -6.17 20.53
C LYS A 73 8.59 -6.06 20.94
N ASP A 74 8.96 -6.75 22.00
CA ASP A 74 10.27 -6.62 22.67
C ASP A 74 11.45 -6.94 21.74
N ASP A 75 11.33 -7.97 20.89
CA ASP A 75 12.36 -8.33 19.90
C ASP A 75 12.80 -7.16 19.01
N ILE A 76 11.85 -6.28 18.65
CA ILE A 76 12.11 -5.12 17.80
C ILE A 76 12.66 -3.96 18.63
N MET A 77 12.17 -3.80 19.87
CA MET A 77 12.64 -2.75 20.77
C MET A 77 14.11 -2.95 21.17
N GLU A 78 14.53 -4.18 21.43
CA GLU A 78 15.94 -4.51 21.71
C GLU A 78 16.83 -4.15 20.52
N HIS A 79 16.38 -4.42 19.29
CA HIS A 79 17.11 -4.01 18.09
C HIS A 79 17.20 -2.48 17.93
N LEU A 80 16.16 -1.74 18.31
CA LEU A 80 16.18 -0.27 18.29
C LEU A 80 17.13 0.30 19.36
N GLU A 81 17.10 -0.24 20.57
CA GLU A 81 17.98 0.18 21.67
C GLU A 81 19.44 -0.14 21.39
N ASN A 82 19.74 -1.24 20.71
CA ASN A 82 21.10 -1.64 20.35
C ASN A 82 21.68 -0.79 19.18
N LEU A 83 20.81 -0.27 18.31
CA LEU A 83 21.20 0.73 17.30
C LEU A 83 21.55 2.08 17.94
N ASP A 84 20.79 2.51 18.95
CA ASP A 84 21.05 3.75 19.68
C ASP A 84 22.25 3.63 20.65
N SER A 85 22.58 2.42 21.10
CA SER A 85 23.70 2.14 22.04
C SER A 85 25.08 2.06 21.38
N ASN A 86 25.20 2.18 20.05
CA ASN A 86 26.48 2.29 19.34
C ASN A 86 26.69 3.69 18.75
N PRO A 87 26.97 4.75 19.55
CA PRO A 87 27.29 6.06 19.00
C PRO A 87 28.78 6.25 18.66
N GLU A 88 29.63 5.22 18.76
CA GLU A 88 31.08 5.35 18.59
C GLU A 88 31.65 4.19 17.76
N VAL A 89 32.69 4.47 16.97
CA VAL A 89 33.42 3.56 16.05
C VAL A 89 32.94 3.54 14.59
N LEU A 90 32.99 4.71 13.93
CA LEU A 90 33.65 4.80 12.62
C LEU A 90 34.27 6.18 12.38
N ILE A 91 35.21 6.59 13.24
CA ILE A 91 36.20 7.60 12.87
C ILE A 91 37.59 7.15 13.33
N SER A 92 38.39 6.68 12.38
CA SER A 92 39.86 6.86 12.26
C SER A 92 40.32 6.04 11.05
N ALA A 93 41.09 6.56 10.07
CA ALA A 93 41.85 7.80 9.98
C ALA A 93 42.21 8.10 8.51
N ILE A 94 42.86 9.27 8.31
CA ILE A 94 43.44 9.87 7.09
C ILE A 94 42.47 10.89 6.46
N GLY A 95 42.64 12.20 6.57
CA GLY A 95 43.67 13.05 7.15
C GLY A 95 43.49 14.47 6.58
N LEU A 96 43.67 15.51 7.41
CA LEU A 96 43.62 16.96 7.09
C LEU A 96 42.23 17.42 6.60
N ASP A 97 41.56 18.46 7.10
CA ASP A 97 41.99 19.80 7.49
C ASP A 97 40.84 20.57 8.20
N THR A 98 41.22 21.73 8.72
CA THR A 98 40.50 22.73 9.51
C THR A 98 39.10 23.15 9.01
N ASN A 99 38.03 22.87 9.80
CA ASN A 99 36.83 23.72 9.94
C ASN A 99 35.89 23.25 11.08
N SER A 100 36.37 23.42 12.31
CA SER A 100 35.56 23.41 13.54
C SER A 100 34.62 24.62 13.61
N TRP A 101 33.56 24.70 12.78
CA TRP A 101 32.29 25.45 13.06
C TRP A 101 31.24 25.31 11.93
N THR A 102 30.97 24.12 11.38
CA THR A 102 29.87 23.95 10.40
C THR A 102 28.96 22.75 10.65
N ARG A 103 29.18 21.99 11.72
CA ARG A 103 28.42 20.76 12.01
C ARG A 103 27.10 20.97 12.79
N THR A 104 26.74 22.20 13.11
CA THR A 104 25.46 22.51 13.80
C THR A 104 24.34 22.91 12.83
N SER A 105 24.61 22.97 11.52
CA SER A 105 23.60 23.32 10.49
C SER A 105 23.19 22.14 9.60
N GLN A 106 23.90 21.02 9.61
CA GLN A 106 23.54 19.84 8.79
C GLN A 106 22.58 18.85 9.49
N ASP A 107 22.53 18.80 10.81
CA ASP A 107 21.56 17.94 11.53
C ASP A 107 20.13 18.50 11.55
N ALA A 108 19.95 19.78 11.22
CA ALA A 108 18.63 20.39 11.05
C ALA A 108 17.99 20.08 9.68
N LEU A 109 18.80 19.76 8.67
CA LEU A 109 18.32 19.51 7.30
C LEU A 109 18.09 18.01 7.01
N GLN A 110 18.73 17.11 7.76
CA GLN A 110 18.54 15.67 7.60
C GLN A 110 17.37 15.08 8.39
N ARG A 111 16.93 15.74 9.47
CA ARG A 111 15.67 15.41 10.15
C ARG A 111 14.44 15.76 9.31
N ASP A 112 14.57 16.78 8.45
CA ASP A 112 13.51 17.24 7.56
C ASP A 112 13.39 16.34 6.31
N GLU A 113 14.52 15.90 5.73
CA GLU A 113 14.53 14.97 4.57
C GLU A 113 13.92 13.59 4.87
N ASN A 114 14.20 13.01 6.05
CA ASN A 114 13.68 11.67 6.40
C ASN A 114 12.23 11.68 6.88
N ALA A 115 11.77 12.76 7.51
CA ALA A 115 10.35 12.96 7.80
C ALA A 115 9.55 13.23 6.51
N LEU A 116 10.11 14.04 5.60
CA LEU A 116 9.52 14.33 4.30
C LEU A 116 9.41 13.08 3.42
N ALA A 117 10.41 12.17 3.44
CA ALA A 117 10.39 10.94 2.64
C ALA A 117 9.29 9.94 3.08
N ASP A 118 9.11 9.74 4.39
CA ASP A 118 8.06 8.89 4.97
C ASP A 118 6.65 9.43 4.67
N ASN A 119 6.50 10.75 4.74
CA ASN A 119 5.26 11.46 4.44
C ASN A 119 4.98 11.45 2.94
N ARG A 120 6.00 11.53 2.09
CA ARG A 120 5.89 11.43 0.63
C ARG A 120 5.41 10.06 0.20
N LEU A 121 5.86 8.98 0.82
CA LEU A 121 5.38 7.63 0.52
C LEU A 121 3.91 7.45 0.95
N ALA A 122 3.53 7.97 2.11
CA ALA A 122 2.16 7.96 2.60
C ALA A 122 1.22 8.80 1.72
N VAL A 123 1.65 9.99 1.29
CA VAL A 123 0.92 10.87 0.37
C VAL A 123 0.83 10.23 -1.02
N GLN A 124 1.89 9.61 -1.52
CA GLN A 124 1.88 8.91 -2.81
C GLN A 124 0.90 7.73 -2.81
N ARG A 125 0.83 6.97 -1.72
CA ARG A 125 -0.16 5.91 -1.54
C ARG A 125 -1.58 6.47 -1.51
N LEU A 126 -1.81 7.59 -0.81
CA LEU A 126 -3.10 8.26 -0.79
C LEU A 126 -3.51 8.77 -2.18
N VAL A 127 -2.60 9.40 -2.92
CA VAL A 127 -2.84 9.89 -4.28
C VAL A 127 -3.17 8.74 -5.22
N LEU A 128 -2.45 7.61 -5.13
CA LEU A 128 -2.74 6.42 -5.93
C LEU A 128 -4.11 5.84 -5.59
N LEU A 129 -4.46 5.77 -4.32
CA LEU A 129 -5.77 5.28 -3.87
C LEU A 129 -6.90 6.22 -4.33
N LEU A 130 -6.72 7.54 -4.23
CA LEU A 130 -7.68 8.53 -4.71
C LEU A 130 -7.85 8.45 -6.23
N LEU A 131 -6.74 8.30 -6.98
CA LEU A 131 -6.77 8.16 -8.43
C LEU A 131 -7.47 6.86 -8.86
N LEU A 132 -7.22 5.76 -8.15
CA LEU A 132 -7.91 4.48 -8.35
C LEU A 132 -9.42 4.62 -8.09
N VAL A 133 -9.82 5.27 -7.00
CA VAL A 133 -11.22 5.52 -6.69
C VAL A 133 -11.87 6.39 -7.75
N VAL A 134 -11.21 7.46 -8.21
CA VAL A 134 -11.72 8.33 -9.28
C VAL A 134 -11.91 7.54 -10.58
N ILE A 135 -10.93 6.74 -11.01
CA ILE A 135 -11.05 5.89 -12.21
C ILE A 135 -12.22 4.92 -12.06
N LEU A 136 -12.31 4.24 -10.91
CA LEU A 136 -13.36 3.28 -10.64
C LEU A 136 -14.73 3.94 -10.62
N THR A 137 -14.86 5.14 -10.05
CA THR A 137 -16.10 5.92 -10.15
C THR A 137 -16.40 6.33 -11.58
N ILE A 138 -15.44 6.79 -12.38
CA ILE A 138 -15.67 7.13 -13.80
C ILE A 138 -16.13 5.92 -14.62
N LEU A 139 -15.68 4.71 -14.29
CA LEU A 139 -16.09 3.47 -14.96
C LEU A 139 -17.45 2.95 -14.48
N ILE A 140 -17.74 3.07 -13.18
CA ILE A 140 -18.96 2.50 -12.55
C ILE A 140 -20.13 3.50 -12.56
N LEU A 141 -19.88 4.79 -12.43
CA LEU A 141 -20.90 5.85 -12.43
C LEU A 141 -21.76 5.86 -13.71
N PRO A 142 -21.22 5.74 -14.95
CA PRO A 142 -22.04 5.68 -16.17
C PRO A 142 -22.89 4.39 -16.26
N PHE A 143 -22.49 3.35 -15.53
CA PHE A 143 -23.22 2.09 -15.43
C PHE A 143 -24.35 2.18 -14.40
N ILE A 144 -24.09 2.83 -13.25
CA ILE A 144 -25.05 2.94 -12.13
C ILE A 144 -26.07 4.06 -12.34
N TYR A 145 -25.67 5.23 -12.84
CA TYR A 145 -26.59 6.36 -13.11
C TYR A 145 -27.56 6.08 -14.26
N SER A 146 -27.30 5.02 -15.01
CA SER A 146 -27.97 4.78 -16.25
C SER A 146 -28.43 3.34 -16.29
N GLY A 147 -29.75 3.13 -16.25
CA GLY A 147 -30.39 1.88 -16.70
C GLY A 147 -30.10 1.52 -18.17
N MET A 148 -29.00 2.03 -18.74
CA MET A 148 -28.52 1.94 -20.12
C MET A 148 -27.47 0.88 -20.37
N ILE A 149 -27.03 0.16 -19.35
CA ILE A 149 -26.18 -1.03 -19.50
C ILE A 149 -26.82 -2.02 -20.47
N LYS A 150 -28.14 -2.20 -20.36
CA LYS A 150 -28.91 -3.11 -21.22
C LYS A 150 -28.91 -2.66 -22.68
N TRP A 151 -28.89 -1.35 -22.93
CA TRP A 151 -28.77 -0.78 -24.27
C TRP A 151 -27.35 -0.90 -24.82
N VAL A 152 -26.31 -0.72 -23.99
CA VAL A 152 -24.90 -0.90 -24.39
C VAL A 152 -24.62 -2.37 -24.75
N ILE A 153 -25.13 -3.33 -23.98
CA ILE A 153 -25.02 -4.76 -24.30
C ILE A 153 -25.78 -5.09 -25.59
N CYS A 154 -27.00 -4.56 -25.74
CA CYS A 154 -27.79 -4.73 -26.96
C CYS A 154 -27.06 -4.18 -28.19
N LEU A 155 -26.45 -2.99 -28.07
CA LEU A 155 -25.67 -2.36 -29.11
C LEU A 155 -24.41 -3.18 -29.47
N VAL A 156 -23.68 -3.66 -28.47
CA VAL A 156 -22.47 -4.48 -28.70
C VAL A 156 -22.83 -5.81 -29.37
N LEU A 157 -23.94 -6.45 -28.98
CA LEU A 157 -24.43 -7.69 -29.59
C LEU A 157 -24.91 -7.48 -31.03
N THR A 158 -25.65 -6.41 -31.27
CA THR A 158 -26.11 -6.08 -32.63
C THR A 158 -24.95 -5.72 -33.55
N LEU A 159 -23.98 -4.94 -33.07
CA LEU A 159 -22.76 -4.64 -33.82
C LEU A 159 -21.91 -5.89 -34.07
N GLY A 160 -21.80 -6.79 -33.09
CA GLY A 160 -21.10 -8.08 -33.28
C GLY A 160 -21.76 -8.96 -34.33
N LEU A 161 -23.10 -9.06 -34.32
CA LEU A 161 -23.86 -9.79 -35.33
C LEU A 161 -23.72 -9.16 -36.72
N VAL A 162 -23.79 -7.83 -36.83
CA VAL A 162 -23.57 -7.12 -38.09
C VAL A 162 -22.15 -7.32 -38.59
N MET A 163 -21.14 -7.22 -37.73
CA MET A 163 -19.75 -7.49 -38.11
C MET A 163 -19.55 -8.94 -38.54
N SER A 164 -20.22 -9.89 -37.89
CA SER A 164 -20.19 -11.31 -38.31
C SER A 164 -20.90 -11.52 -39.64
N MET A 165 -22.07 -10.90 -39.85
CA MET A 165 -22.77 -10.90 -41.14
C MET A 165 -21.94 -10.24 -42.23
N VAL A 166 -21.27 -9.12 -41.94
CA VAL A 166 -20.36 -8.46 -42.88
C VAL A 166 -19.14 -9.33 -43.14
N LEU A 167 -18.59 -10.05 -42.17
CA LEU A 167 -17.49 -10.98 -42.39
C LEU A 167 -17.92 -12.21 -43.22
N CYS A 168 -19.16 -12.68 -43.03
CA CYS A 168 -19.75 -13.76 -43.81
C CYS A 168 -20.18 -13.31 -45.22
N CYS A 169 -20.62 -12.05 -45.37
CA CYS A 169 -21.15 -11.49 -46.62
C CYS A 169 -20.11 -10.67 -47.40
N THR A 170 -18.93 -10.38 -46.84
CA THR A 170 -17.80 -9.84 -47.60
C THR A 170 -17.13 -11.03 -48.32
N PRO A 171 -17.27 -11.14 -49.65
CA PRO A 171 -16.89 -12.33 -50.40
C PRO A 171 -15.39 -12.38 -50.66
N LYS A 172 -14.53 -11.88 -49.76
CA LYS A 172 -13.08 -11.88 -49.96
C LYS A 172 -12.33 -12.97 -49.20
N PHE A 173 -13.04 -13.79 -48.41
CA PHE A 173 -12.63 -15.16 -48.06
C PHE A 173 -13.47 -16.22 -48.79
N SER A 174 -14.13 -15.83 -49.91
CA SER A 174 -14.90 -16.73 -50.79
C SER A 174 -14.06 -17.79 -51.52
N TRP A 175 -12.76 -17.90 -51.23
CA TRP A 175 -11.88 -18.80 -51.96
C TRP A 175 -11.75 -20.21 -51.36
N ARG A 176 -12.80 -20.71 -50.67
CA ARG A 176 -12.81 -22.11 -50.20
C ARG A 176 -14.09 -22.92 -50.45
N CYS A 177 -15.13 -22.34 -51.06
CA CYS A 177 -16.36 -23.09 -51.39
C CYS A 177 -16.58 -23.33 -52.90
N ASN A 178 -15.79 -22.75 -53.80
CA ASN A 178 -15.94 -22.98 -55.26
C ASN A 178 -14.96 -24.03 -55.82
N ARG A 179 -14.31 -24.84 -54.96
CA ARG A 179 -13.45 -25.94 -55.41
C ARG A 179 -14.11 -27.31 -55.30
N ASP A 180 -15.45 -27.34 -55.23
CA ASP A 180 -16.24 -28.58 -55.28
C ASP A 180 -17.31 -28.55 -56.39
N SER A 181 -17.30 -27.58 -57.32
CA SER A 181 -18.41 -27.39 -58.29
C SER A 181 -18.05 -27.26 -59.78
N PHE A 182 -16.79 -27.23 -60.20
CA PHE A 182 -16.38 -27.31 -61.62
C PHE A 182 -14.95 -27.88 -61.64
N THR A 183 -14.67 -29.13 -62.02
CA THR A 183 -14.83 -29.79 -63.34
C THR A 183 -14.62 -31.32 -63.15
N ALA A 184 -15.34 -32.30 -63.70
CA ALA A 184 -16.21 -32.40 -64.88
C ALA A 184 -15.76 -31.57 -66.08
#